data_AF-A0A0S7EUY0-F1
#
_entry.id   AF-A0A0S7EUY0-F1
#
_cell.length_a   1.000
_cell.length_b   1.000
_cell.length_c   1.000
_cell.angle_alpha   90.00
_cell.angle_beta   90.00
_cell.angle_gamma   90.00
#
_symmetry.space_group_name_H-M   'P 1'
#
loop_
_entity.id
_entity.type
_entity.pdbx_description
1 polymer ?
#
loop_
_entity_poly.entity_id
_entity_poly.type
_entity_poly.pdbx_seq_one_letter_code
_entity_poly.pdbx_strand_id
1 'polypeptide(L)'
;VRSGLSSAVCSAQEYVLAHTEMPTTLEGAEAAIKKQEDFMTTMDANEEKINGVVEAGRRLAGDGNVNAERILERAASIDDRHKKNREAAVELLMRLKDNRDLQKFLQDCQELSLWINEKMLTAQDMTYDEARNLHSKWLKHQAFMAELQSNKEWLDKIQKDGTLLVSEKPETEAVVKDKLASLHSLWEKLESTTQTKAQGLFDANKAELFTQSCADLDKWLGSLEGQIQSDDYGKDLTSVNILLKKQQMLENQVDVRQREVVELQSQVKALGQEVKDTDEVDGRRQVVEKKFQGLLEPLRRRRDFLMASREVHQFNRDVEDEILWAQERMPVATSTEHGHNLQTVQLLIKKNQVTSLLLSFCSFPAAP
;
A
#
# COMPACT_ATOMS: atom_id res chain seq x y z
N VAL A 1 8.30 -66.34 49.22
CA VAL A 1 7.82 -66.27 47.81
C VAL A 1 7.04 -64.97 47.55
N ARG A 2 5.87 -64.74 48.18
CA ARG A 2 5.06 -63.52 47.94
C ARG A 2 5.81 -62.19 48.20
N SER A 3 6.60 -62.09 49.27
CA SER A 3 7.48 -60.94 49.54
C SER A 3 8.61 -60.74 48.53
N GLY A 4 9.06 -61.82 47.87
CA GLY A 4 10.04 -61.76 46.78
C GLY A 4 9.43 -61.16 45.52
N LEU A 5 8.19 -61.55 45.21
CA LEU A 5 7.44 -61.01 44.08
C LEU A 5 7.15 -59.51 44.25
N SER A 6 6.64 -59.07 45.40
CA SER A 6 6.39 -57.64 45.68
C SER A 6 7.68 -56.82 45.63
N SER A 7 8.80 -57.36 46.11
CA SER A 7 10.11 -56.70 46.00
C SER A 7 10.60 -56.60 44.56
N ALA A 8 10.36 -57.62 43.72
CA ALA A 8 10.75 -57.60 42.32
C ALA A 8 9.91 -56.58 41.52
N VAL A 9 8.61 -56.46 41.84
CA VAL A 9 7.74 -55.42 41.29
C VAL A 9 8.27 -54.03 41.64
N CYS A 10 8.64 -53.78 42.90
CA CYS A 10 9.23 -52.49 43.29
C CYS A 10 10.55 -52.21 42.55
N SER A 11 11.42 -53.22 42.37
CA SER A 11 12.68 -53.05 41.64
C SER A 11 12.48 -52.76 40.14
N ALA A 12 11.50 -53.39 39.52
CA ALA A 12 11.15 -53.11 38.12
C ALA A 12 10.59 -51.70 37.95
N GLN A 13 9.76 -51.23 38.90
CA GLN A 13 9.23 -49.87 38.90
C GLN A 13 10.34 -48.83 39.05
N GLU A 14 11.25 -49.01 40.02
CA GLU A 14 12.42 -48.14 40.23
C GLU A 14 13.25 -47.98 38.95
N TYR A 15 13.48 -49.09 38.23
CA TYR A 15 14.23 -49.06 36.98
C TYR A 15 13.54 -48.21 35.91
N VAL A 16 12.23 -48.40 35.68
CA VAL A 16 11.49 -47.63 34.67
C VAL A 16 11.48 -46.13 35.01
N LEU A 17 11.22 -45.79 36.27
CA LEU A 17 11.16 -44.41 36.74
C LEU A 17 12.52 -43.69 36.62
N ALA A 18 13.62 -44.39 36.89
CA ALA A 18 14.97 -43.82 36.80
C ALA A 18 15.48 -43.65 35.36
N HIS A 19 14.98 -44.41 34.40
CA HIS A 19 15.48 -44.46 33.02
C HIS A 19 14.52 -43.85 31.99
N THR A 20 13.53 -43.07 32.42
CA THR A 20 12.63 -42.37 31.49
C THR A 20 13.27 -41.07 31.02
N GLU A 21 13.59 -41.00 29.73
CA GLU A 21 14.14 -39.79 29.09
C GLU A 21 13.02 -38.80 28.71
N MET A 22 13.36 -37.52 28.70
CA MET A 22 12.45 -36.46 28.27
C MET A 22 12.40 -36.38 26.74
N PRO A 23 11.22 -36.51 26.11
CA PRO A 23 11.10 -36.39 24.66
C PRO A 23 11.41 -34.98 24.15
N THR A 24 11.79 -34.91 22.86
CA THR A 24 12.15 -33.67 22.16
C THR A 24 11.12 -33.25 21.11
N THR A 25 9.96 -33.91 21.07
CA THR A 25 8.85 -33.61 20.15
C THR A 25 7.52 -33.68 20.91
N LEU A 26 6.50 -32.97 20.43
CA LEU A 26 5.18 -32.98 21.04
C LEU A 26 4.57 -34.40 21.04
N GLU A 27 4.60 -35.07 19.89
CA GLU A 27 4.12 -36.45 19.74
C GLU A 27 4.86 -37.41 20.70
N GLY A 28 6.18 -37.24 20.84
CA GLY A 28 6.98 -38.02 21.78
C GLY A 28 6.57 -37.78 23.23
N ALA A 29 6.32 -36.52 23.60
CA ALA A 29 5.88 -36.13 24.94
C ALA A 29 4.50 -36.73 25.27
N GLU A 30 3.55 -36.64 24.33
CA GLU A 30 2.21 -37.23 24.48
C GLU A 30 2.26 -38.77 24.61
N ALA A 31 3.10 -39.43 23.80
CA ALA A 31 3.31 -40.87 23.90
C ALA A 31 3.95 -41.27 25.24
N ALA A 32 4.91 -40.49 25.74
CA ALA A 32 5.55 -40.74 27.03
C ALA A 32 4.57 -40.55 28.21
N ILE A 33 3.71 -39.52 28.16
CA ILE A 33 2.64 -39.32 29.15
C ILE A 33 1.71 -40.53 29.17
N LYS A 34 1.21 -40.95 28.01
CA LYS A 34 0.32 -42.11 27.91
C LYS A 34 0.97 -43.38 28.48
N LYS A 35 2.23 -43.62 28.12
CA LYS A 35 3.01 -44.76 28.65
C LYS A 35 3.16 -44.69 30.18
N GLN A 36 3.34 -43.49 30.74
CA GLN A 36 3.45 -43.28 32.17
C GLN A 36 2.10 -43.47 32.88
N GLU A 37 0.98 -43.03 32.29
CA GLU A 37 -0.38 -43.26 32.80
C GLU A 37 -0.75 -44.75 32.78
N ASP A 38 -0.41 -45.46 31.70
CA ASP A 38 -0.56 -46.92 31.59
C ASP A 38 0.28 -47.61 32.68
N PHE A 39 1.53 -47.17 32.88
CA PHE A 39 2.41 -47.68 33.94
C PHE A 39 1.81 -47.45 35.33
N MET A 40 1.30 -46.26 35.64
CA MET A 40 0.64 -45.97 36.92
C MET A 40 -0.61 -46.83 37.14
N THR A 41 -1.40 -47.07 36.09
CA THR A 41 -2.55 -47.99 36.16
C THR A 41 -2.12 -49.41 36.57
N THR A 42 -0.99 -49.89 36.05
CA THR A 42 -0.43 -51.18 36.49
C THR A 42 0.13 -51.14 37.92
N MET A 43 0.60 -49.98 38.40
CA MET A 43 1.00 -49.82 39.80
C MET A 43 -0.20 -49.92 40.74
N ASP A 44 -1.29 -49.22 40.43
CA ASP A 44 -2.54 -49.24 41.21
C ASP A 44 -3.14 -50.66 41.23
N ALA A 45 -3.13 -51.38 40.10
CA ALA A 45 -3.61 -52.77 40.04
C ALA A 45 -2.78 -53.75 40.90
N ASN A 46 -1.52 -53.40 41.22
CA ASN A 46 -0.65 -54.21 42.08
C ASN A 46 -0.65 -53.73 43.54
N GLU A 47 -1.25 -52.57 43.84
CA GLU A 47 -1.28 -51.95 45.16
C GLU A 47 -1.89 -52.87 46.21
N GLU A 48 -3.08 -53.44 45.94
CA GLU A 48 -3.77 -54.33 46.88
C GLU A 48 -2.91 -55.56 47.23
N LYS A 49 -2.17 -56.11 46.26
CA LYS A 49 -1.29 -57.26 46.48
C LYS A 49 -0.07 -56.89 47.32
N ILE A 50 0.50 -55.71 47.11
CA ILE A 50 1.64 -55.20 47.89
C ILE A 50 1.21 -54.92 49.31
N ASN A 51 0.10 -54.20 49.49
CA ASN A 51 -0.49 -53.91 50.81
C ASN A 51 -0.86 -55.19 51.55
N GLY A 52 -1.47 -56.16 50.88
CA GLY A 52 -1.79 -57.47 51.45
C GLY A 52 -0.54 -58.25 51.92
N VAL A 53 0.58 -58.16 51.19
CA VAL A 53 1.87 -58.78 51.62
C VAL A 53 2.47 -58.05 52.83
N VAL A 54 2.40 -56.72 52.86
CA VAL A 54 2.88 -55.91 53.99
C VAL A 54 2.04 -56.18 55.25
N GLU A 55 0.71 -56.17 55.13
CA GLU A 55 -0.21 -56.47 56.24
C GLU A 55 -0.05 -57.90 56.76
N ALA A 56 0.04 -58.90 55.87
CA ALA A 56 0.30 -60.27 56.25
C ALA A 56 1.65 -60.41 56.98
N GLY A 57 2.68 -59.70 56.53
CA GLY A 57 3.98 -59.64 57.21
C GLY A 57 3.87 -59.05 58.62
N ARG A 58 3.14 -57.95 58.78
CA ARG A 58 2.89 -57.32 60.10
C ARG A 58 2.11 -58.23 61.04
N ARG A 59 1.06 -58.90 60.56
CA ARG A 59 0.27 -59.87 61.35
C ARG A 59 1.13 -61.06 61.81
N LEU A 60 1.87 -61.67 60.90
CA LEU A 60 2.77 -62.80 61.21
C LEU A 60 3.83 -62.44 62.27
N ALA A 61 4.33 -61.20 62.25
CA ALA A 61 5.25 -60.72 63.28
C ALA A 61 4.55 -60.50 64.64
N GLY A 62 3.30 -60.01 64.63
CA GLY A 62 2.48 -59.82 65.84
C GLY A 62 2.07 -61.13 66.53
N ASP A 63 1.91 -62.21 65.77
CA ASP A 63 1.51 -63.53 66.27
C ASP A 63 2.66 -64.32 66.96
N GLY A 64 3.79 -63.66 67.27
CA GLY A 64 4.90 -64.26 68.03
C GLY A 64 5.89 -65.09 67.21
N ASN A 65 6.09 -64.76 65.93
CA ASN A 65 7.03 -65.48 65.07
C ASN A 65 8.49 -65.27 65.51
N VAL A 66 9.29 -66.34 65.50
CA VAL A 66 10.73 -66.32 65.85
C VAL A 66 11.58 -65.40 64.97
N ASN A 67 11.11 -65.05 63.77
CA ASN A 67 11.76 -64.15 62.83
C ASN A 67 11.04 -62.80 62.71
N ALA A 68 10.22 -62.40 63.71
CA ALA A 68 9.39 -61.20 63.65
C ALA A 68 10.14 -59.94 63.22
N GLU A 69 11.34 -59.70 63.76
CA GLU A 69 12.17 -58.53 63.44
C GLU A 69 12.52 -58.46 61.94
N ARG A 70 13.02 -59.56 61.37
CA ARG A 70 13.37 -59.65 59.93
C ARG A 70 12.15 -59.54 59.03
N ILE A 71 11.00 -60.06 59.46
CA ILE A 71 9.74 -59.97 58.72
C ILE A 71 9.25 -58.52 58.70
N LEU A 72 9.30 -57.83 59.84
CA LEU A 72 8.92 -56.41 59.96
C LEU A 72 9.84 -55.52 59.14
N GLU A 73 11.15 -55.72 59.20
CA GLU A 73 12.13 -54.99 58.39
C GLU A 73 11.83 -55.16 56.89
N ARG A 74 11.58 -56.40 56.45
CA ARG A 74 11.28 -56.67 55.04
C ARG A 74 9.94 -56.08 54.60
N ALA A 75 8.91 -56.14 55.44
CA ALA A 75 7.61 -55.54 55.17
C ALA A 75 7.70 -54.00 55.11
N ALA A 76 8.44 -53.39 56.03
CA ALA A 76 8.69 -51.95 56.06
C ALA A 76 9.49 -51.49 54.83
N SER A 77 10.52 -52.23 54.43
CA SER A 77 11.29 -51.94 53.21
C SER A 77 10.45 -51.99 51.94
N ILE A 78 9.54 -52.98 51.81
CA ILE A 78 8.63 -53.08 50.66
C ILE A 78 7.62 -51.91 50.66
N ASP A 79 7.06 -51.56 51.82
CA ASP A 79 6.13 -50.45 51.98
C ASP A 79 6.77 -49.09 51.65
N ASP A 80 7.96 -48.81 52.17
CA ASP A 80 8.71 -47.58 51.90
C ASP A 80 9.08 -47.44 50.42
N ARG A 81 9.59 -48.51 49.80
CA ARG A 81 9.91 -48.51 48.36
C ARG A 81 8.68 -48.32 47.50
N HIS A 82 7.56 -48.96 47.83
CA HIS A 82 6.31 -48.80 47.09
C HIS A 82 5.80 -47.35 47.14
N LYS A 83 5.83 -46.71 48.32
CA LYS A 83 5.44 -45.30 48.49
C LYS A 83 6.35 -44.36 47.70
N LYS A 84 7.67 -44.53 47.81
CA LYS A 84 8.66 -43.76 47.04
C LYS A 84 8.47 -43.91 45.53
N ASN A 85 8.21 -45.13 45.05
CA ASN A 85 7.93 -45.36 43.64
C ASN A 85 6.66 -44.64 43.19
N ARG A 86 5.62 -44.60 44.02
CA ARG A 86 4.38 -43.89 43.70
C ARG A 86 4.61 -42.38 43.61
N GLU A 87 5.33 -41.81 44.56
CA GLU A 87 5.71 -40.40 44.56
C GLU A 87 6.53 -40.05 43.30
N ALA A 88 7.57 -40.84 43.00
CA ALA A 88 8.39 -40.66 41.81
C ALA A 88 7.62 -40.84 40.50
N ALA A 89 6.61 -41.73 40.47
CA ALA A 89 5.75 -41.90 39.30
C ALA A 89 4.86 -40.67 39.03
N VAL A 90 4.31 -40.08 40.09
CA VAL A 90 3.52 -38.83 40.00
C VAL A 90 4.41 -37.66 39.58
N GLU A 91 5.59 -37.52 40.18
CA GLU A 91 6.55 -36.48 39.84
C GLU A 91 7.05 -36.59 38.38
N LEU A 92 7.31 -37.82 37.91
CA LEU A 92 7.66 -38.06 36.51
C LEU A 92 6.50 -37.68 35.58
N LEU A 93 5.26 -38.00 35.93
CA LEU A 93 4.09 -37.60 35.13
C LEU A 93 3.95 -36.08 35.05
N MET A 94 4.18 -35.36 36.16
CA MET A 94 4.19 -33.89 36.17
C MET A 94 5.27 -33.34 35.24
N ARG A 95 6.53 -33.80 35.36
CA ARG A 95 7.62 -33.38 34.47
C ARG A 95 7.35 -33.69 32.99
N LEU A 96 6.70 -34.81 32.68
CA LEU A 96 6.33 -35.15 31.31
C LEU A 96 5.24 -34.21 30.77
N LYS A 97 4.27 -33.82 31.59
CA LYS A 97 3.26 -32.80 31.22
C LYS A 97 3.90 -31.43 31.02
N ASP A 98 4.86 -31.07 31.87
CA ASP A 98 5.62 -29.83 31.75
C ASP A 98 6.43 -29.78 30.44
N ASN A 99 7.10 -30.88 30.12
CA ASN A 99 7.79 -31.06 28.83
C ASN A 99 6.81 -30.97 27.65
N ARG A 100 5.61 -31.58 27.73
CA ARG A 100 4.60 -31.53 26.66
C ARG A 100 4.13 -30.11 26.35
N ASP A 101 3.95 -29.28 27.37
CA ASP A 101 3.60 -27.86 27.18
C ASP A 101 4.75 -27.08 26.50
N LEU A 102 6.00 -27.32 26.91
CA LEU A 102 7.16 -26.74 26.24
C LEU A 102 7.27 -27.20 24.78
N GLN A 103 7.11 -28.50 24.51
CA GLN A 103 7.16 -29.03 23.15
C GLN A 103 6.05 -28.46 22.27
N LYS A 104 4.84 -28.25 22.83
CA LYS A 104 3.75 -27.59 22.10
C LYS A 104 4.12 -26.16 21.72
N PHE A 105 4.65 -25.38 22.66
CA PHE A 105 5.13 -24.02 22.39
C PHE A 105 6.24 -23.99 21.32
N LEU A 106 7.21 -24.90 21.40
CA LEU A 106 8.30 -24.99 20.42
C LEU A 106 7.79 -25.34 19.01
N GLN A 107 6.81 -26.24 18.92
CA GLN A 107 6.17 -26.57 17.64
C GLN A 107 5.44 -25.35 17.06
N ASP A 108 4.64 -24.64 17.87
CA ASP A 108 3.92 -23.45 17.41
C ASP A 108 4.89 -22.36 16.91
N CYS A 109 6.04 -22.19 17.58
CA CYS A 109 7.11 -21.30 17.13
C CYS A 109 7.69 -21.74 15.77
N GLN A 110 7.91 -23.03 15.57
CA GLN A 110 8.46 -23.57 14.33
C GLN A 110 7.47 -23.39 13.17
N GLU A 111 6.18 -23.63 13.39
CA GLU A 111 5.12 -23.44 12.40
C GLU A 111 5.05 -21.98 11.94
N LEU A 112 5.02 -21.03 12.88
CA LEU A 112 5.06 -19.60 12.54
C LEU A 112 6.37 -19.22 11.82
N SER A 113 7.51 -19.76 12.25
CA SER A 113 8.80 -19.48 11.58
C SER A 113 8.81 -19.95 10.13
N LEU A 114 8.26 -21.13 9.83
CA LEU A 114 8.14 -21.64 8.47
C LEU A 114 7.23 -20.76 7.63
N TRP A 115 6.08 -20.35 8.18
CA TRP A 115 5.16 -19.44 7.52
C TRP A 115 5.80 -18.08 7.22
N ILE A 116 6.52 -17.48 8.18
CA ILE A 116 7.23 -16.20 7.96
C ILE A 116 8.26 -16.36 6.84
N ASN A 117 9.02 -17.45 6.82
CA ASN A 117 10.02 -17.70 5.78
C ASN A 117 9.39 -17.89 4.40
N GLU A 118 8.25 -18.59 4.31
CA GLU A 118 7.49 -18.70 3.06
C GLU A 118 7.03 -17.32 2.57
N LYS A 119 6.43 -16.51 3.45
CA LYS A 119 5.99 -15.15 3.11
C LYS A 119 7.15 -14.23 2.77
N MET A 120 8.32 -14.43 3.36
CA MET A 120 9.54 -13.71 3.02
C MET A 120 9.93 -13.93 1.56
N LEU A 121 9.79 -15.16 1.04
CA LEU A 121 10.04 -15.43 -0.38
C LEU A 121 9.10 -14.61 -1.27
N THR A 122 7.81 -14.54 -0.95
CA THR A 122 6.84 -13.71 -1.70
C THR A 122 7.13 -12.22 -1.57
N ALA A 123 7.54 -11.76 -0.39
CA ALA A 123 7.92 -10.36 -0.17
C ALA A 123 9.14 -9.99 -1.03
N GLN A 124 10.14 -10.87 -1.08
CA GLN A 124 11.39 -10.67 -1.84
C GLN A 124 11.27 -10.96 -3.33
N ASP A 125 10.23 -11.67 -3.76
CA ASP A 125 10.01 -11.97 -5.17
C ASP A 125 9.77 -10.68 -5.97
N MET A 126 10.78 -10.30 -6.74
CA MET A 126 10.77 -9.18 -7.68
C MET A 126 10.55 -9.65 -9.13
N THR A 127 10.48 -10.97 -9.35
CA THR A 127 10.35 -11.64 -10.66
C THR A 127 8.90 -11.84 -11.12
N TYR A 128 7.92 -11.17 -10.50
CA TYR A 128 6.60 -10.95 -11.10
C TYR A 128 6.70 -10.02 -12.34
N ASP A 129 7.38 -10.53 -13.36
CA ASP A 129 7.30 -10.21 -14.79
C ASP A 129 5.91 -10.66 -15.27
N GLU A 130 5.05 -9.83 -15.83
CA GLU A 130 5.33 -8.97 -16.98
C GLU A 130 4.96 -7.49 -16.76
N ALA A 131 5.76 -6.64 -17.39
CA ALA A 131 5.64 -5.20 -17.41
C ALA A 131 4.31 -4.71 -18.02
N ARG A 132 3.49 -4.01 -17.21
CA ARG A 132 2.82 -2.73 -17.55
C ARG A 132 1.74 -2.26 -16.56
N ASN A 133 1.29 -3.08 -15.61
CA ASN A 133 0.24 -2.64 -14.69
C ASN A 133 0.73 -2.50 -13.24
N LEU A 134 1.30 -1.34 -12.95
CA LEU A 134 1.75 -0.97 -11.61
C LEU A 134 0.60 -0.91 -10.60
N HIS A 135 -0.60 -0.52 -11.05
CA HIS A 135 -1.81 -0.56 -10.23
C HIS A 135 -2.16 -2.00 -9.79
N SER A 136 -2.07 -2.98 -10.70
CA SER A 136 -2.25 -4.40 -10.33
C SER A 136 -1.18 -4.89 -9.35
N LYS A 137 0.08 -4.44 -9.48
CA LYS A 137 1.14 -4.76 -8.52
C LYS A 137 0.83 -4.18 -7.13
N TRP A 138 0.39 -2.93 -7.08
CA TRP A 138 -0.02 -2.27 -5.85
C TRP A 138 -1.17 -3.00 -5.15
N LEU A 139 -2.24 -3.34 -5.88
CA LEU A 139 -3.39 -4.05 -5.32
C LEU A 139 -3.00 -5.40 -4.71
N LYS A 140 -2.17 -6.18 -5.42
CA LYS A 140 -1.66 -7.46 -4.90
C LYS A 140 -0.82 -7.25 -3.63
N HIS A 141 0.04 -6.22 -3.63
CA HIS A 141 0.85 -5.90 -2.47
C HIS A 141 0.01 -5.43 -1.27
N GLN A 142 -1.03 -4.64 -1.51
CA GLN A 142 -1.97 -4.22 -0.49
C GLN A 142 -2.72 -5.42 0.13
N ALA A 143 -3.15 -6.38 -0.70
CA ALA A 143 -3.75 -7.62 -0.22
C ALA A 143 -2.76 -8.43 0.64
N PHE A 144 -1.51 -8.52 0.21
CA PHE A 144 -0.44 -9.16 0.99
C PHE A 144 -0.20 -8.47 2.34
N MET A 145 -0.15 -7.13 2.39
CA MET A 145 -0.03 -6.39 3.66
C MET A 145 -1.23 -6.63 4.59
N ALA A 146 -2.44 -6.67 4.05
CA ALA A 146 -3.64 -6.97 4.83
C ALA A 146 -3.58 -8.40 5.41
N GLU A 147 -3.10 -9.37 4.61
CA GLU A 147 -2.85 -10.72 5.09
C GLU A 147 -1.83 -10.74 6.23
N LEU A 148 -0.70 -10.03 6.12
CA LEU A 148 0.30 -9.96 7.20
C LEU A 148 -0.29 -9.37 8.48
N GLN A 149 -1.07 -8.29 8.39
CA GLN A 149 -1.71 -7.68 9.55
C GLN A 149 -2.73 -8.63 10.20
N SER A 150 -3.53 -9.35 9.40
CA SER A 150 -4.46 -10.34 9.93
C SER A 150 -3.75 -11.49 10.65
N ASN A 151 -2.53 -11.85 10.24
CA ASN A 151 -1.78 -12.95 10.84
C ASN A 151 -0.92 -12.53 12.03
N LYS A 152 -0.84 -11.22 12.34
CA LYS A 152 -0.10 -10.71 13.50
C LYS A 152 -0.63 -11.29 14.83
N GLU A 153 -1.93 -11.55 14.89
CA GLU A 153 -2.57 -12.20 16.04
C GLU A 153 -1.98 -13.58 16.37
N TRP A 154 -1.40 -14.29 15.38
CA TRP A 154 -0.74 -15.57 15.63
C TRP A 154 0.57 -15.38 16.43
N LEU A 155 1.38 -14.38 16.10
CA LEU A 155 2.57 -14.02 16.87
C LEU A 155 2.20 -13.58 18.29
N ASP A 156 1.16 -12.75 18.41
CA ASP A 156 0.67 -12.26 19.72
C ASP A 156 0.17 -13.41 20.60
N LYS A 157 -0.51 -14.41 20.00
CA LYS A 157 -0.93 -15.62 20.70
C LYS A 157 0.27 -16.42 21.20
N ILE A 158 1.26 -16.69 20.35
CA ILE A 158 2.47 -17.44 20.76
C ILE A 158 3.22 -16.69 21.88
N GLN A 159 3.29 -15.36 21.82
CA GLN A 159 3.85 -14.55 22.89
C GLN A 159 3.07 -14.71 24.20
N LYS A 160 1.74 -14.64 24.15
CA LYS A 160 0.88 -14.85 25.32
C LYS A 160 1.07 -16.26 25.90
N ASP A 161 1.06 -17.28 25.07
CA ASP A 161 1.23 -18.68 25.51
C ASP A 161 2.63 -18.91 26.10
N GLY A 162 3.68 -18.30 25.50
CA GLY A 162 5.04 -18.33 26.05
C GLY A 162 5.16 -17.61 27.39
N THR A 163 4.56 -16.42 27.55
CA THR A 163 4.57 -15.71 28.85
C THR A 163 3.82 -16.48 29.93
N LEU A 164 2.71 -17.14 29.58
CA LEU A 164 1.99 -18.00 30.51
C LEU A 164 2.88 -19.18 30.93
N LEU A 165 3.52 -19.85 29.96
CA LEU A 165 4.41 -20.99 30.19
C LEU A 165 5.55 -20.64 31.16
N VAL A 166 6.17 -19.47 30.99
CA VAL A 166 7.22 -18.99 31.90
C VAL A 166 6.69 -18.69 33.29
N SER A 167 5.46 -18.19 33.42
CA SER A 167 4.88 -17.89 34.73
C SER A 167 4.51 -19.15 35.52
N GLU A 168 4.07 -20.19 34.82
CA GLU A 168 3.80 -21.50 35.42
C GLU A 168 5.09 -22.31 35.67
N LYS A 169 6.08 -22.18 34.78
CA LYS A 169 7.30 -23.01 34.74
C LYS A 169 8.54 -22.15 34.47
N PRO A 170 9.11 -21.52 35.51
CA PRO A 170 10.23 -20.58 35.38
C PRO A 170 11.48 -21.19 34.72
N GLU A 171 11.70 -22.50 34.82
CA GLU A 171 12.81 -23.21 34.21
C GLU A 171 12.80 -23.15 32.66
N THR A 172 11.65 -22.85 32.05
CA THR A 172 11.51 -22.71 30.59
C THR A 172 11.92 -21.34 30.06
N GLU A 173 12.13 -20.35 30.96
CA GLU A 173 12.33 -18.93 30.62
C GLU A 173 13.41 -18.70 29.56
N ALA A 174 14.57 -19.34 29.73
CA ALA A 174 15.69 -19.16 28.80
C ALA A 174 15.33 -19.57 27.37
N VAL A 175 14.65 -20.72 27.22
CA VAL A 175 14.27 -21.27 25.92
C VAL A 175 13.14 -20.43 25.29
N VAL A 176 12.12 -20.08 26.09
CA VAL A 176 10.98 -19.28 25.61
C VAL A 176 11.44 -17.90 25.13
N LYS A 177 12.27 -17.21 25.91
CA LYS A 177 12.79 -15.88 25.54
C LYS A 177 13.59 -15.91 24.24
N ASP A 178 14.48 -16.90 24.09
CA ASP A 178 15.28 -17.05 22.86
C ASP A 178 14.39 -17.26 21.63
N LYS A 179 13.39 -18.16 21.73
CA LYS A 179 12.46 -18.43 20.62
C LYS A 179 11.58 -17.24 20.27
N LEU A 180 11.04 -16.54 21.27
CA LEU A 180 10.26 -15.32 21.03
C LEU A 180 11.12 -14.23 20.40
N ALA A 181 12.35 -14.01 20.86
CA ALA A 181 13.25 -13.01 20.28
C ALA A 181 13.55 -13.32 18.80
N SER A 182 13.82 -14.59 18.47
CA SER A 182 14.02 -15.02 17.08
C SER A 182 12.78 -14.79 16.20
N LEU A 183 11.57 -15.11 16.71
CA LEU A 183 10.33 -14.89 15.98
C LEU A 183 10.06 -13.41 15.71
N HIS A 184 10.25 -12.55 16.71
CA HIS A 184 10.10 -11.10 16.56
C HIS A 184 11.05 -10.56 15.51
N SER A 185 12.33 -10.96 15.54
CA SER A 185 13.31 -10.53 14.55
C SER A 185 12.92 -10.95 13.12
N LEU A 186 12.42 -12.18 12.95
CA LEU A 186 11.93 -12.66 11.64
C LEU A 186 10.70 -11.87 11.17
N TRP A 187 9.76 -11.59 12.07
CA TRP A 187 8.56 -10.81 11.77
C TRP A 187 8.89 -9.37 11.40
N GLU A 188 9.72 -8.68 12.19
CA GLU A 188 10.17 -7.31 11.91
C GLU A 188 10.89 -7.22 10.57
N LYS A 189 11.73 -8.21 10.24
CA LYS A 189 12.38 -8.28 8.94
C LYS A 189 11.38 -8.43 7.80
N LEU A 190 10.33 -9.24 7.98
CA LEU A 190 9.27 -9.42 6.99
C LEU A 190 8.49 -8.12 6.79
N GLU A 191 8.11 -7.45 7.88
CA GLU A 191 7.38 -6.18 7.87
C GLU A 191 8.21 -5.08 7.18
N SER A 192 9.48 -4.93 7.56
CA SER A 192 10.42 -3.98 6.95
C SER A 192 10.65 -4.25 5.46
N THR A 193 10.83 -5.51 5.06
CA THR A 193 10.98 -5.89 3.64
C THR A 193 9.72 -5.54 2.85
N THR A 194 8.55 -5.82 3.42
CA THR A 194 7.26 -5.53 2.79
C THR A 194 7.04 -4.02 2.65
N GLN A 195 7.36 -3.24 3.69
CA GLN A 195 7.25 -1.79 3.67
C GLN A 195 8.21 -1.15 2.64
N THR A 196 9.44 -1.67 2.54
CA THR A 196 10.41 -1.22 1.53
C THR A 196 9.87 -1.46 0.11
N LYS A 197 9.23 -2.61 -0.12
CA LYS A 197 8.57 -2.91 -1.40
C LYS A 197 7.38 -1.99 -1.67
N ALA A 198 6.58 -1.66 -0.66
CA ALA A 198 5.49 -0.70 -0.78
C ALA A 198 6.00 0.67 -1.24
N GLN A 199 7.06 1.16 -0.59
CA GLN A 199 7.69 2.43 -0.93
C GLN A 199 8.22 2.39 -2.38
N GLY A 200 8.97 1.35 -2.75
CA GLY A 200 9.49 1.21 -4.10
C GLY A 200 8.39 1.17 -5.19
N LEU A 201 7.24 0.54 -4.91
CA LEU A 201 6.09 0.56 -5.82
C LEU A 201 5.46 1.95 -5.93
N PHE A 202 5.37 2.68 -4.81
CA PHE A 202 4.86 4.05 -4.78
C PHE A 202 5.76 5.00 -5.58
N ASP A 203 7.08 4.88 -5.40
CA ASP A 203 8.08 5.70 -6.09
C ASP A 203 8.09 5.43 -7.60
N ALA A 204 8.03 4.14 -7.98
CA ALA A 204 7.87 3.75 -9.37
C ALA A 204 6.59 4.35 -10.00
N ASN A 205 5.50 4.45 -9.22
CA ASN A 205 4.23 4.99 -9.72
C ASN A 205 4.31 6.49 -9.93
N LYS A 206 4.95 7.19 -9.00
CA LYS A 206 5.22 8.61 -9.10
C LYS A 206 6.11 8.93 -10.32
N ALA A 207 7.15 8.12 -10.54
CA ALA A 207 8.05 8.26 -11.69
C ALA A 207 7.35 8.00 -13.04
N GLU A 208 6.47 7.00 -13.11
CA GLU A 208 5.67 6.70 -14.30
C GLU A 208 4.67 7.83 -14.62
N LEU A 209 3.94 8.32 -13.60
CA LEU A 209 3.00 9.44 -13.76
C LEU A 209 3.70 10.72 -14.21
N PHE A 210 4.90 10.98 -13.68
CA PHE A 210 5.72 12.11 -14.13
C PHE A 210 6.12 11.94 -15.60
N THR A 211 6.62 10.76 -15.98
CA THR A 211 7.01 10.45 -17.36
C THR A 211 5.84 10.62 -18.32
N GLN A 212 4.66 10.11 -17.96
CA GLN A 212 3.44 10.26 -18.74
C GLN A 212 3.05 11.74 -18.88
N SER A 213 3.12 12.51 -17.78
CA SER A 213 2.81 13.95 -17.78
C SER A 213 3.75 14.73 -18.70
N CYS A 214 5.05 14.43 -18.69
CA CYS A 214 6.00 15.02 -19.64
C CYS A 214 5.68 14.65 -21.09
N ALA A 215 5.35 13.38 -21.37
CA ALA A 215 5.00 12.92 -22.72
C ALA A 215 3.71 13.57 -23.25
N ASP A 216 2.70 13.73 -22.39
CA ASP A 216 1.44 14.39 -22.73
C ASP A 216 1.63 15.88 -23.02
N LEU A 217 2.45 16.58 -22.22
CA LEU A 217 2.82 17.97 -22.47
C LEU A 217 3.64 18.10 -23.76
N ASP A 218 4.61 17.23 -24.01
CA ASP A 218 5.41 17.27 -25.24
C ASP A 218 4.55 17.08 -26.50
N LYS A 219 3.61 16.12 -26.46
CA LYS A 219 2.65 15.89 -27.54
C LYS A 219 1.74 17.10 -27.76
N TRP A 220 1.24 17.70 -26.68
CA TRP A 220 0.41 18.91 -26.77
C TRP A 220 1.20 20.09 -27.34
N LEU A 221 2.46 20.27 -26.91
CA LEU A 221 3.36 21.31 -27.43
C LEU A 221 3.58 21.16 -28.94
N GLY A 222 3.82 19.94 -29.44
CA GLY A 222 3.93 19.71 -30.88
C GLY A 222 2.64 20.04 -31.65
N SER A 223 1.47 19.80 -31.05
CA SER A 223 0.19 20.21 -31.64
C SER A 223 -0.02 21.72 -31.62
N LEU A 224 0.40 22.41 -30.56
CA LEU A 224 0.35 23.87 -30.47
C LEU A 224 1.28 24.50 -31.51
N GLU A 225 2.52 24.01 -31.62
CA GLU A 225 3.50 24.47 -32.61
C GLU A 225 2.94 24.39 -34.04
N GLY A 226 2.36 23.25 -34.41
CA GLY A 226 1.72 23.08 -35.72
C GLY A 226 0.54 24.02 -35.96
N GLN A 227 -0.19 24.42 -34.91
CA GLN A 227 -1.31 25.36 -35.04
C GLN A 227 -0.86 26.80 -35.18
N ILE A 228 0.24 27.20 -34.55
CA ILE A 228 0.74 28.59 -34.57
C ILE A 228 1.66 28.89 -35.76
N GLN A 229 2.20 27.87 -36.43
CA GLN A 229 3.03 28.01 -37.64
C GLN A 229 2.23 28.43 -38.89
N SER A 230 0.90 28.51 -38.80
CA SER A 230 0.04 28.92 -39.92
C SER A 230 0.12 30.44 -40.16
N ASP A 231 0.54 30.82 -41.35
CA ASP A 231 0.55 32.20 -41.88
C ASP A 231 -0.82 32.65 -42.44
N ASP A 232 -1.92 32.00 -42.05
CA ASP A 232 -3.28 32.44 -42.40
C ASP A 232 -3.72 33.55 -41.43
N TYR A 233 -3.90 34.75 -41.98
CA TYR A 233 -4.37 35.92 -41.25
C TYR A 233 -5.76 36.40 -41.65
N GLY A 234 -6.53 35.57 -42.36
CA GLY A 234 -7.89 35.88 -42.79
C GLY A 234 -7.94 36.78 -44.04
N LYS A 235 -8.96 36.55 -44.86
CA LYS A 235 -9.17 37.25 -46.14
C LYS A 235 -10.25 38.34 -46.08
N ASP A 236 -11.00 38.38 -45.00
CA ASP A 236 -12.10 39.32 -44.74
C ASP A 236 -12.31 39.47 -43.22
N LEU A 237 -13.07 40.48 -42.81
CA LEU A 237 -13.32 40.76 -41.39
C LEU A 237 -13.92 39.57 -40.63
N THR A 238 -14.77 38.77 -41.28
CA THR A 238 -15.40 37.60 -40.66
C THR A 238 -14.38 36.50 -40.35
N SER A 239 -13.55 36.14 -41.33
CA SER A 239 -12.52 35.11 -41.20
C SER A 239 -11.44 35.50 -40.18
N VAL A 240 -11.00 36.76 -40.16
CA VAL A 240 -10.02 37.24 -39.16
C VAL A 240 -10.59 37.14 -37.74
N ASN A 241 -11.85 37.55 -37.53
CA ASN A 241 -12.50 37.44 -36.22
C ASN A 241 -12.65 35.99 -35.75
N ILE A 242 -12.89 35.04 -36.68
CA ILE A 242 -12.91 33.60 -36.37
C ILE A 242 -11.52 33.13 -35.94
N LEU A 243 -10.46 33.54 -36.65
CA LEU A 243 -9.08 33.18 -36.32
C LEU A 243 -8.65 33.78 -34.97
N LEU A 244 -9.02 35.02 -34.66
CA LEU A 244 -8.77 35.65 -33.36
C LEU A 244 -9.45 34.90 -32.21
N LYS A 245 -10.70 34.42 -32.41
CA LYS A 245 -11.36 33.57 -31.40
C LYS A 245 -10.62 32.25 -31.18
N LYS A 246 -10.11 31.63 -32.24
CA LYS A 246 -9.28 30.41 -32.13
C LYS A 246 -7.97 30.70 -31.40
N GLN A 247 -7.30 31.81 -31.73
CA GLN A 247 -6.08 32.26 -31.07
C GLN A 247 -6.30 32.49 -29.56
N GLN A 248 -7.39 33.17 -29.18
CA GLN A 248 -7.74 33.36 -27.77
C GLN A 248 -7.96 32.03 -27.04
N MET A 249 -8.59 31.05 -27.69
CA MET A 249 -8.77 29.72 -27.12
C MET A 249 -7.42 29.01 -26.88
N LEU A 250 -6.47 29.15 -27.80
CA LEU A 250 -5.12 28.61 -27.63
C LEU A 250 -4.36 29.28 -26.49
N GLU A 251 -4.42 30.61 -26.39
CA GLU A 251 -3.82 31.36 -25.29
C GLU A 251 -4.39 30.93 -23.92
N ASN A 252 -5.71 30.76 -23.82
CA ASN A 252 -6.33 30.25 -22.60
C ASN A 252 -5.86 28.83 -22.24
N GLN A 253 -5.65 27.95 -23.24
CA GLN A 253 -5.10 26.61 -22.99
C GLN A 253 -3.65 26.66 -22.52
N VAL A 254 -2.84 27.56 -23.09
CA VAL A 254 -1.44 27.79 -22.70
C VAL A 254 -1.37 28.23 -21.24
N ASP A 255 -2.23 29.15 -20.81
CA ASP A 255 -2.29 29.59 -19.40
C ASP A 255 -2.61 28.45 -18.43
N VAL A 256 -3.49 27.52 -18.82
CA VAL A 256 -3.80 26.33 -18.01
C VAL A 256 -2.57 25.42 -17.93
N ARG A 257 -1.95 25.11 -19.07
CA ARG A 257 -0.79 24.21 -19.17
C ARG A 257 0.47 24.78 -18.53
N GLN A 258 0.61 26.10 -18.45
CA GLN A 258 1.72 26.76 -17.75
C GLN A 258 1.79 26.33 -16.27
N ARG A 259 0.63 26.11 -15.63
CA ARG A 259 0.57 25.60 -14.25
C ARG A 259 1.11 24.18 -14.15
N GLU A 260 0.76 23.31 -15.09
CA GLU A 260 1.24 21.93 -15.14
C GLU A 260 2.77 21.87 -15.36
N VAL A 261 3.31 22.73 -16.23
CA VAL A 261 4.77 22.83 -16.45
C VAL A 261 5.50 23.28 -15.19
N VAL A 262 4.94 24.24 -14.43
CA VAL A 262 5.50 24.65 -13.13
C VAL A 262 5.42 23.51 -12.11
N GLU A 263 4.31 22.76 -12.11
CA GLU A 263 4.13 21.63 -11.21
C GLU A 263 5.17 20.53 -11.43
N LEU A 264 5.62 20.30 -12.67
CA LEU A 264 6.71 19.34 -12.96
C LEU A 264 7.99 19.64 -12.14
N GLN A 265 8.31 20.91 -11.87
CA GLN A 265 9.48 21.23 -11.02
C GLN A 265 9.29 20.73 -9.58
N SER A 266 8.08 20.84 -9.03
CA SER A 266 7.76 20.32 -7.70
C SER A 266 7.80 18.79 -7.67
N GLN A 267 7.33 18.14 -8.73
CA GLN A 267 7.32 16.68 -8.86
C GLN A 267 8.75 16.13 -8.95
N VAL A 268 9.66 16.76 -9.71
CA VAL A 268 11.08 16.38 -9.77
C VAL A 268 11.74 16.51 -8.40
N LYS A 269 11.54 17.62 -7.67
CA LYS A 269 12.09 17.78 -6.33
C LYS A 269 11.62 16.68 -5.37
N ALA A 270 10.35 16.29 -5.50
CA ALA A 270 9.78 15.23 -4.68
C ALA A 270 10.26 13.83 -5.09
N LEU A 271 10.75 13.63 -6.31
CA LEU A 271 11.40 12.39 -6.77
C LEU A 271 12.90 12.36 -6.40
N GLY A 272 13.56 13.53 -6.42
CA GLY A 272 15.00 13.68 -6.22
C GLY A 272 15.53 13.40 -4.82
N GLN A 273 14.65 13.21 -3.84
CA GLN A 273 15.06 12.76 -2.50
C GLN A 273 15.29 11.25 -2.43
N GLU A 274 14.84 10.46 -3.42
CA GLU A 274 14.72 9.00 -3.28
C GLU A 274 15.24 8.19 -4.50
N VAL A 275 15.42 8.80 -5.68
CA VAL A 275 15.75 8.07 -6.94
C VAL A 275 17.17 8.38 -7.46
N LYS A 276 17.94 7.34 -7.82
CA LYS A 276 19.31 7.46 -8.38
C LYS A 276 19.37 8.14 -9.77
N ASP A 277 18.29 8.09 -10.56
CA ASP A 277 18.21 8.60 -11.94
C ASP A 277 17.50 9.97 -12.04
N THR A 278 17.59 10.78 -10.98
CA THR A 278 16.94 12.10 -10.93
C THR A 278 17.38 13.03 -12.07
N ASP A 279 18.62 12.89 -12.55
CA ASP A 279 19.17 13.71 -13.63
C ASP A 279 18.48 13.46 -14.99
N GLU A 280 18.08 12.22 -15.29
CA GLU A 280 17.38 11.89 -16.53
C GLU A 280 15.95 12.44 -16.51
N VAL A 281 15.28 12.29 -15.36
CA VAL A 281 13.93 12.81 -15.11
C VAL A 281 13.91 14.34 -15.17
N ASP A 282 14.89 15.00 -14.56
CA ASP A 282 15.03 16.47 -14.65
C ASP A 282 15.38 16.92 -16.08
N GLY A 283 16.21 16.17 -16.81
CA GLY A 283 16.50 16.43 -18.22
C GLY A 283 15.24 16.47 -19.07
N ARG A 284 14.31 15.52 -18.88
CA ARG A 284 13.00 15.52 -19.56
C ARG A 284 12.16 16.74 -19.22
N ARG A 285 12.10 17.12 -17.94
CA ARG A 285 11.43 18.35 -17.50
C ARG A 285 11.97 19.56 -18.23
N GLN A 286 13.30 19.73 -18.26
CA GLN A 286 13.96 20.87 -18.89
C GLN A 286 13.65 20.96 -20.39
N VAL A 287 13.57 19.83 -21.10
CA VAL A 287 13.19 19.80 -22.51
C VAL A 287 11.77 20.32 -22.72
N VAL A 288 10.80 19.82 -21.95
CA VAL A 288 9.39 20.27 -22.03
C VAL A 288 9.26 21.75 -21.68
N GLU A 289 9.91 22.20 -20.60
CA GLU A 289 9.89 23.59 -20.17
C GLU A 289 10.50 24.52 -21.23
N LYS A 290 11.64 24.14 -21.82
CA LYS A 290 12.30 24.92 -22.86
C LYS A 290 11.44 25.02 -24.12
N LYS A 291 10.81 23.92 -24.55
CA LYS A 291 9.86 23.92 -25.68
C LYS A 291 8.67 24.83 -25.38
N PHE A 292 8.08 24.72 -24.19
CA PHE A 292 6.96 25.56 -23.77
C PHE A 292 7.30 27.05 -23.85
N GLN A 293 8.43 27.46 -23.24
CA GLN A 293 8.89 28.85 -23.28
C GLN A 293 9.18 29.32 -24.72
N GLY A 294 9.70 28.45 -25.58
CA GLY A 294 9.96 28.75 -26.99
C GLY A 294 8.72 29.07 -27.83
N LEU A 295 7.54 28.57 -27.43
CA LEU A 295 6.29 28.78 -28.18
C LEU A 295 5.51 30.04 -27.75
N LEU A 296 5.84 30.65 -26.62
CA LEU A 296 5.12 31.83 -26.11
C LEU A 296 5.24 33.05 -27.05
N GLU A 297 6.45 33.33 -27.54
CA GLU A 297 6.69 34.47 -28.42
C GLU A 297 6.07 34.26 -29.83
N PRO A 298 6.22 33.11 -30.50
CA PRO A 298 5.48 32.81 -31.74
C PRO A 298 3.96 32.94 -31.59
N LEU A 299 3.39 32.46 -30.48
CA LEU A 299 1.96 32.57 -30.20
C LEU A 299 1.54 34.04 -30.12
N ARG A 300 2.27 34.86 -29.35
CA ARG A 300 2.02 36.30 -29.20
C ARG A 300 2.13 37.04 -30.54
N ARG A 301 3.19 36.75 -31.31
CA ARG A 301 3.42 37.35 -32.62
C ARG A 301 2.27 37.07 -33.58
N ARG A 302 1.75 35.84 -33.60
CA ARG A 302 0.61 35.49 -34.45
C ARG A 302 -0.65 36.28 -34.09
N ARG A 303 -0.94 36.45 -32.80
CA ARG A 303 -2.05 37.31 -32.33
C ARG A 303 -1.88 38.74 -32.85
N ASP A 304 -0.68 39.30 -32.75
CA ASP A 304 -0.42 40.66 -33.19
C ASP A 304 -0.63 40.82 -34.71
N PHE A 305 -0.22 39.84 -35.52
CA PHE A 305 -0.52 39.83 -36.97
C PHE A 305 -2.02 39.70 -37.27
N LEU A 306 -2.75 38.86 -36.54
CA LEU A 306 -4.21 38.73 -36.70
C LEU A 306 -4.93 40.04 -36.33
N MET A 307 -4.48 40.72 -35.29
CA MET A 307 -5.01 42.02 -34.89
C MET A 307 -4.76 43.09 -35.96
N ALA A 308 -3.53 43.17 -36.49
CA ALA A 308 -3.21 44.08 -37.58
C ALA A 308 -4.04 43.80 -38.85
N SER A 309 -4.21 42.52 -39.22
CA SER A 309 -5.09 42.12 -40.33
C SER A 309 -6.54 42.57 -40.08
N ARG A 310 -7.05 42.41 -38.85
CA ARG A 310 -8.40 42.85 -38.49
C ARG A 310 -8.57 44.36 -38.65
N GLU A 311 -7.59 45.14 -38.22
CA GLU A 311 -7.61 46.61 -38.34
C GLU A 311 -7.68 47.04 -39.81
N VAL A 312 -6.90 46.40 -40.69
CA VAL A 312 -6.93 46.67 -42.14
C VAL A 312 -8.30 46.32 -42.73
N HIS A 313 -8.85 45.16 -42.43
CA HIS A 313 -10.17 44.74 -42.94
C HIS A 313 -11.31 45.61 -42.39
N GLN A 314 -11.22 46.04 -41.13
CA GLN A 314 -12.19 46.96 -40.54
C GLN A 314 -12.14 48.32 -41.25
N PHE A 315 -10.94 48.88 -41.43
CA PHE A 315 -10.76 50.14 -42.15
C PHE A 315 -11.30 50.07 -43.58
N ASN A 316 -11.00 49.00 -44.33
CA ASN A 316 -11.52 48.85 -45.69
C ASN A 316 -13.05 48.82 -45.72
N ARG A 317 -13.68 48.11 -44.77
CA ARG A 317 -15.15 48.08 -44.64
C ARG A 317 -15.72 49.46 -44.29
N ASP A 318 -15.11 50.16 -43.35
CA ASP A 318 -15.54 51.51 -42.95
C ASP A 318 -15.45 52.46 -44.15
N VAL A 319 -14.38 52.37 -44.95
CA VAL A 319 -14.23 53.15 -46.20
C VAL A 319 -15.29 52.76 -47.23
N GLU A 320 -15.59 51.47 -47.42
CA GLU A 320 -16.65 51.02 -48.32
C GLU A 320 -18.03 51.53 -47.89
N ASP A 321 -18.33 51.50 -46.59
CA ASP A 321 -19.57 52.02 -46.02
C ASP A 321 -19.68 53.54 -46.23
N GLU A 322 -18.59 54.30 -46.05
CA GLU A 322 -18.54 55.74 -46.32
C GLU A 322 -18.68 56.07 -47.83
N ILE A 323 -18.06 55.26 -48.71
CA ILE A 323 -18.22 55.40 -50.16
C ILE A 323 -19.68 55.15 -50.56
N LEU A 324 -20.29 54.08 -50.06
CA LEU A 324 -21.69 53.75 -50.33
C LEU A 324 -22.61 54.86 -49.83
N TRP A 325 -22.38 55.35 -48.61
CA TRP A 325 -23.12 56.48 -48.04
C TRP A 325 -23.02 57.72 -48.93
N ALA A 326 -21.82 58.06 -49.41
CA ALA A 326 -21.61 59.18 -50.31
C ALA A 326 -22.35 58.98 -51.65
N GLN A 327 -22.29 57.78 -52.23
CA GLN A 327 -22.98 57.43 -53.48
C GLN A 327 -24.50 57.55 -53.36
N GLU A 328 -25.10 57.13 -52.24
CA GLU A 328 -26.54 57.26 -52.00
C GLU A 328 -26.99 58.72 -51.84
N ARG A 329 -26.13 59.59 -51.29
CA ARG A 329 -26.46 61.00 -51.02
C ARG A 329 -26.15 61.93 -52.17
N MET A 330 -25.19 61.58 -53.02
CA MET A 330 -24.76 62.42 -54.14
C MET A 330 -25.91 62.82 -55.08
N PRO A 331 -26.83 61.93 -55.51
CA PRO A 331 -27.94 62.30 -56.39
C PRO A 331 -28.89 63.33 -55.78
N VAL A 332 -29.12 63.27 -54.46
CA VAL A 332 -29.98 64.23 -53.75
C VAL A 332 -29.29 65.57 -53.61
N ALA A 333 -27.98 65.56 -53.34
CA ALA A 333 -27.18 66.78 -53.22
C ALA A 333 -26.98 67.49 -54.57
N THR A 334 -26.88 66.76 -55.68
CA THR A 334 -26.70 67.32 -57.03
C THR A 334 -27.99 67.48 -57.81
N SER A 335 -29.15 67.17 -57.22
CA SER A 335 -30.44 67.26 -57.91
C SER A 335 -30.75 68.70 -58.30
N THR A 336 -31.07 68.90 -59.59
CA THR A 336 -31.56 70.18 -60.13
C THR A 336 -33.09 70.19 -60.28
N GLU A 337 -33.81 69.29 -59.62
CA GLU A 337 -35.27 69.25 -59.64
C GLU A 337 -35.86 70.38 -58.79
N HIS A 338 -36.76 71.17 -59.37
CA HIS A 338 -37.38 72.32 -58.69
C HIS A 338 -38.80 72.01 -58.17
N GLY A 339 -39.36 70.84 -58.48
CA GLY A 339 -40.76 70.49 -58.18
C GLY A 339 -41.75 71.18 -59.13
N HIS A 340 -42.96 70.63 -59.26
CA HIS A 340 -43.98 71.12 -60.20
C HIS A 340 -45.25 71.65 -59.49
N ASN A 341 -45.29 71.61 -58.16
CA ASN A 341 -46.35 72.18 -57.32
C ASN A 341 -45.80 72.50 -55.92
N LEU A 342 -46.56 73.25 -55.12
CA LEU A 342 -46.13 73.67 -53.77
C LEU A 342 -45.75 72.48 -52.86
N GLN A 343 -46.48 71.36 -52.95
CA GLN A 343 -46.22 70.16 -52.14
C GLN A 343 -44.87 69.50 -52.49
N THR A 344 -44.55 69.36 -53.78
CA THR A 344 -43.28 68.80 -54.25
C THR A 344 -42.10 69.72 -53.93
N VAL A 345 -42.27 71.04 -54.05
CA VAL A 345 -41.27 72.04 -53.62
C VAL A 345 -41.00 71.93 -52.12
N GLN A 346 -42.03 71.89 -51.28
CA GLN A 346 -41.87 71.76 -49.82
C GLN A 346 -41.20 70.43 -49.43
N LEU A 347 -41.49 69.34 -50.14
CA LEU A 347 -40.83 68.05 -49.94
C LEU A 347 -39.35 68.10 -50.32
N LEU A 348 -39.01 68.73 -51.45
CA LEU A 348 -37.62 68.92 -51.91
C LEU A 348 -36.83 69.79 -50.93
N ILE A 349 -37.40 70.88 -50.42
CA ILE A 349 -36.79 71.72 -49.37
C ILE A 349 -36.50 70.88 -48.13
N LYS A 350 -37.47 70.10 -47.63
CA LYS A 350 -37.27 69.21 -46.47
C LYS A 350 -36.17 68.18 -46.72
N LYS A 351 -36.16 67.52 -47.90
CA LYS A 351 -35.11 66.57 -48.27
C LYS A 351 -33.73 67.24 -48.29
N ASN A 352 -33.62 68.42 -48.89
CA ASN A 352 -32.34 69.14 -48.98
C ASN A 352 -31.84 69.59 -47.59
N GLN A 353 -32.73 70.09 -46.72
CA GLN A 353 -32.42 70.41 -45.32
C GLN A 353 -31.91 69.19 -44.55
N VAL A 354 -32.55 68.03 -44.71
CA VAL A 354 -32.11 66.77 -44.08
C VAL A 354 -30.74 66.33 -44.60
N THR A 355 -30.50 66.39 -45.91
CA THR A 355 -29.20 66.06 -46.50
C THR A 355 -28.10 67.01 -46.03
N SER A 356 -28.39 68.32 -45.95
CA SER A 356 -27.45 69.33 -45.45
C SER A 356 -27.09 69.10 -43.97
N LEU A 357 -28.07 68.78 -43.13
CA LEU A 357 -27.84 68.40 -41.74
C LEU A 357 -26.95 67.16 -41.65
N LEU A 358 -27.25 66.11 -42.41
CA LEU A 358 -26.48 64.87 -42.36
C LEU A 358 -25.04 65.04 -42.86
N LEU A 359 -24.80 65.87 -43.88
CA LEU A 359 -23.45 66.22 -44.33
C LEU A 359 -22.65 67.01 -43.26
N SER A 360 -23.33 67.84 -42.47
CA SER A 360 -22.68 68.58 -41.36
C SER A 360 -22.23 67.66 -40.21
N PHE A 361 -22.92 66.54 -40.01
CA PHE A 361 -22.52 65.52 -39.01
C PHE A 361 -21.35 64.65 -39.50
N CYS A 362 -21.25 64.32 -40.80
CA CYS A 362 -20.12 63.57 -41.36
C CYS A 362 -18.79 64.33 -41.38
N SER A 363 -18.79 65.65 -41.19
CA SER A 363 -17.54 66.43 -41.05
C SER A 363 -16.86 66.26 -39.68
N PHE A 364 -17.48 65.52 -38.75
CA PHE A 364 -16.93 65.17 -37.45
C PHE A 364 -17.28 63.71 -37.08
N PRO A 365 -16.67 62.69 -37.69
CA PRO A 365 -16.44 61.46 -36.96
C PRO A 365 -15.33 61.79 -35.96
N ALA A 366 -15.67 61.82 -34.68
CA ALA A 366 -14.67 61.89 -33.62
C ALA A 366 -13.63 60.79 -33.87
N ALA A 367 -12.42 61.20 -34.22
CA ALA A 367 -11.25 60.35 -34.10
C ALA A 367 -11.18 59.90 -32.63
N PRO A 368 -11.12 58.58 -32.35
CA PRO A 368 -10.81 58.12 -31.00
C PRO A 368 -9.39 58.53 -30.59
#